data_AF-A0A2M7ZLX5-F1
#
_entry.id   AF-A0A2M7ZLX5-F1
#
_cell.length_a   1.000
_cell.length_b   1.000
_cell.length_c   1.000
_cell.angle_alpha   90.00
_cell.angle_beta   90.00
_cell.angle_gamma   90.00
#
_symmetry.space_group_name_H-M   'P 1'
#
loop_
_entity.id
_entity.type
_entity.pdbx_description
1 polymer ?
#
loop_
_entity_poly.entity_id
_entity_poly.type
_entity_poly.pdbx_seq_one_letter_code
_entity_poly.pdbx_strand_id
1 'polypeptide(L)'
;MIHAIKVRVLQGDPIIHDVRNASLPKLYRGLPVIEKKDCTDSCKKCADVCPTNAIKLNPVKIDLGLCVFCPLCEEACPEKIIHFTNNYHTAVDSREKLLVTQETKIISPEKASKKIRDYFGKSLKLRQISAGGCNGCELELNALSNVNFDMGRFGIEFVSSPRHADGVVITGP
;
A
#
# COMPACT_ATOMS: atom_id res chain seq x y z
N MET A 1 -32.47 24.97 1.37
CA MET A 1 -31.15 25.63 1.34
C MET A 1 -30.36 25.44 2.65
N ILE A 2 -30.91 25.79 3.82
CA ILE A 2 -30.23 25.61 5.14
C ILE A 2 -29.84 24.14 5.43
N HIS A 3 -30.70 23.18 5.06
CA HIS A 3 -30.41 21.76 5.23
C HIS A 3 -29.20 21.30 4.39
N ALA A 4 -29.07 21.79 3.16
CA ALA A 4 -27.93 21.47 2.29
C ALA A 4 -26.61 22.03 2.85
N ILE A 5 -26.65 23.23 3.43
CA ILE A 5 -25.49 23.83 4.11
C ILE A 5 -25.11 23.02 5.34
N LYS A 6 -26.07 22.61 6.18
CA LYS A 6 -25.82 21.72 7.33
C LYS A 6 -25.20 20.39 6.90
N VAL A 7 -25.72 19.77 5.85
CA VAL A 7 -25.16 18.52 5.30
C VAL A 7 -23.73 18.74 4.79
N ARG A 8 -23.44 19.86 4.12
CA ARG A 8 -22.07 20.17 3.67
C ARG A 8 -21.09 20.42 4.81
N VAL A 9 -21.51 21.12 5.85
CA VAL A 9 -20.70 21.32 7.06
C VAL A 9 -20.43 19.98 7.75
N LEU A 10 -21.41 19.07 7.79
CA LEU A 10 -21.24 17.73 8.38
C LEU A 10 -20.34 16.82 7.52
N GLN A 11 -20.44 16.88 6.20
CA GLN A 11 -19.55 16.15 5.28
C GLN A 11 -18.10 16.63 5.38
N GLY A 12 -17.90 17.91 5.71
CA GLY A 12 -16.57 18.52 5.72
C GLY A 12 -15.96 18.61 4.33
N ASP A 13 -14.63 18.71 4.29
CA ASP A 13 -13.86 18.65 3.05
C ASP A 13 -13.29 17.23 2.86
N PRO A 14 -13.86 16.39 1.98
CA PRO A 14 -13.38 15.04 1.74
C PRO A 14 -12.12 15.00 0.85
N ILE A 15 -11.66 16.15 0.35
CA ILE A 15 -10.60 16.21 -0.65
C ILE A 15 -9.23 16.03 0.00
N ILE A 16 -8.46 15.06 -0.51
CA ILE A 16 -7.04 14.95 -0.21
C ILE A 16 -6.29 15.94 -1.10
N HIS A 17 -5.99 17.12 -0.54
CA HIS A 17 -5.28 18.18 -1.27
C HIS A 17 -3.84 17.80 -1.59
N ASP A 18 -3.13 17.21 -0.62
CA ASP A 18 -1.77 16.72 -0.79
C ASP A 18 -1.70 15.20 -0.61
N VAL A 19 -1.65 14.49 -1.74
CA VAL A 19 -1.55 13.03 -1.78
C VAL A 19 -0.19 12.52 -1.27
N ARG A 20 0.86 13.35 -1.30
CA ARG A 20 2.20 12.96 -0.84
C ARG A 20 2.35 13.02 0.68
N ASN A 21 1.53 13.83 1.34
CA ASN A 21 1.54 14.01 2.78
C ASN A 21 0.13 13.76 3.37
N ALA A 22 -0.62 12.84 2.76
CA ALA A 22 -1.98 12.55 3.18
C ALA A 22 -1.99 11.95 4.59
N SER A 23 -2.91 12.41 5.44
CA SER A 23 -3.16 11.79 6.73
C SER A 23 -4.30 10.79 6.59
N LEU A 24 -4.04 9.52 6.93
CA LEU A 24 -5.05 8.47 6.88
C LEU A 24 -5.71 8.30 8.25
N PRO A 25 -6.92 7.73 8.32
CA PRO A 25 -7.57 7.42 9.59
C PRO A 25 -6.68 6.56 10.48
N LYS A 26 -6.78 6.74 11.81
CA LYS A 26 -5.94 6.00 12.79
C LYS A 26 -6.00 4.48 12.66
N LEU A 27 -7.10 3.94 12.12
CA LEU A 27 -7.32 2.51 11.92
C LEU A 27 -6.69 1.95 10.63
N TYR A 28 -6.13 2.83 9.78
CA TYR A 28 -5.44 2.40 8.57
C TYR A 28 -4.19 1.60 8.93
N ARG A 29 -4.03 0.45 8.27
CA ARG A 29 -2.93 -0.48 8.47
C ARG A 29 -1.96 -0.35 7.30
N GLY A 30 -0.88 0.38 7.52
CA GLY A 30 0.19 0.62 6.57
C GLY A 30 1.38 -0.31 6.80
N LEU A 31 2.59 0.23 6.61
CA LEU A 31 3.84 -0.49 6.79
C LEU A 31 3.92 -1.11 8.21
N PRO A 32 4.04 -2.44 8.35
CA PRO A 32 4.36 -3.04 9.62
C PRO A 32 5.80 -2.70 10.00
N VAL A 33 6.03 -2.40 11.28
CA VAL A 33 7.36 -2.14 11.85
C VAL A 33 7.63 -3.18 12.93
N ILE A 34 8.89 -3.60 13.03
CA ILE A 34 9.39 -4.53 14.04
C ILE A 34 10.24 -3.74 15.02
N GLU A 35 9.80 -3.65 16.27
CA GLU A 35 10.53 -2.98 17.33
C GLU A 35 11.84 -3.70 17.66
N LYS A 36 12.84 -2.94 18.13
CA LYS A 36 14.12 -3.48 18.59
C LYS A 36 14.00 -4.10 19.98
N LYS A 37 13.19 -5.15 20.07
CA LYS A 37 12.97 -5.96 21.27
C LYS A 37 13.07 -7.42 20.89
N ASP A 38 13.64 -8.22 21.78
CA ASP A 38 13.73 -9.66 21.60
C ASP A 38 12.42 -10.34 21.96
N CYS A 39 12.13 -11.43 21.26
CA CYS A 39 11.02 -12.29 21.63
C CYS A 39 11.34 -13.02 22.94
N THR A 40 10.32 -13.22 23.79
CA THR A 40 10.42 -14.18 24.90
C THR A 40 10.65 -15.60 24.37
N ASP A 41 11.32 -16.45 25.16
CA ASP A 41 11.67 -17.86 24.92
C ASP A 41 10.95 -18.54 23.74
N SER A 42 11.68 -18.73 22.62
CA SER A 42 11.23 -19.50 21.44
C SER A 42 9.80 -19.19 20.95
N CYS A 43 9.34 -17.94 21.08
CA CYS A 43 7.99 -17.54 20.69
C CYS A 43 7.75 -17.69 19.19
N LYS A 44 6.62 -18.31 18.81
CA LYS A 44 6.20 -18.48 17.40
C LYS A 44 4.80 -17.95 17.08
N LYS A 45 4.12 -17.36 18.08
CA LYS A 45 2.70 -17.00 18.01
C LYS A 45 2.32 -16.19 16.77
N CYS A 46 3.14 -15.21 16.37
CA CYS A 46 2.87 -14.38 15.20
C CYS A 46 2.95 -15.17 13.89
N ALA A 47 3.88 -16.11 13.77
CA ALA A 47 3.98 -16.98 12.60
C ALA A 47 2.82 -17.98 12.54
N ASP A 48 2.43 -18.56 13.69
CA ASP A 48 1.36 -19.55 13.78
C ASP A 48 -0.01 -18.99 13.36
N VAL A 49 -0.27 -17.71 13.64
CA VAL A 49 -1.54 -17.04 13.26
C VAL A 49 -1.53 -16.44 11.85
N CYS A 50 -0.40 -16.47 11.15
CA CYS A 50 -0.27 -15.82 9.84
C CYS A 50 -0.93 -16.69 8.75
N PRO A 51 -2.04 -16.26 8.12
CA PRO A 51 -2.74 -17.10 7.15
C PRO A 51 -1.96 -17.31 5.84
N THR A 52 -0.98 -16.46 5.56
CA THR A 52 -0.19 -16.48 4.31
C THR A 52 1.27 -16.90 4.51
N ASN A 53 1.66 -17.30 5.73
CA ASN A 53 3.05 -17.64 6.06
C ASN A 53 4.07 -16.53 5.71
N ALA A 54 3.64 -15.26 5.80
CA ALA A 54 4.48 -14.10 5.50
C ALA A 54 5.60 -13.85 6.54
N ILE A 55 5.54 -14.50 7.71
CA ILE A 55 6.42 -14.22 8.84
C ILE A 55 7.47 -15.33 8.97
N LYS A 56 8.75 -14.94 8.92
CA LYS A 56 9.89 -15.80 9.24
C LYS A 56 10.43 -15.42 10.61
N LEU A 57 10.85 -16.42 11.39
CA LEU A 57 11.41 -16.24 12.73
C LEU A 57 12.94 -16.42 12.69
N ASN A 58 13.63 -15.90 13.71
CA ASN A 58 15.09 -16.02 13.92
C ASN A 58 15.96 -15.50 12.75
N PRO A 59 16.02 -14.19 12.49
CA PRO A 59 15.30 -13.09 13.15
C PRO A 59 13.89 -12.89 12.59
N VAL A 60 13.04 -12.14 13.29
CA VAL A 60 11.69 -11.82 12.81
C VAL A 60 11.77 -11.00 11.52
N LYS A 61 11.14 -11.51 10.45
CA LYS A 61 11.01 -10.84 9.16
C LYS A 61 9.59 -10.98 8.64
N ILE A 62 9.07 -9.94 8.00
CA ILE A 62 7.75 -9.94 7.36
C ILE A 62 7.94 -9.74 5.86
N ASP A 63 7.49 -10.70 5.05
CA ASP A 63 7.46 -10.59 3.59
C ASP A 63 6.18 -9.86 3.16
N LEU A 64 6.32 -8.58 2.76
CA LEU A 64 5.19 -7.78 2.27
C LEU A 64 4.62 -8.31 0.95
N GLY A 65 5.35 -9.13 0.20
CA GLY A 65 4.85 -9.83 -0.98
C GLY A 65 3.88 -10.97 -0.66
N LEU A 66 3.75 -11.37 0.61
CA LEU A 66 2.78 -12.36 1.09
C LEU A 66 1.79 -11.79 2.11
N CYS A 67 2.13 -10.67 2.76
CA CYS A 67 1.32 -10.05 3.80
C CYS A 67 0.02 -9.47 3.23
N VAL A 68 -1.12 -9.82 3.85
CA VAL A 68 -2.45 -9.31 3.48
C VAL A 68 -2.94 -8.20 4.42
N PHE A 69 -2.07 -7.64 5.26
CA PHE A 69 -2.40 -6.52 6.17
C PHE A 69 -3.66 -6.79 7.02
N CYS A 70 -3.79 -8.01 7.54
CA CYS A 70 -4.83 -8.35 8.52
C CYS A 70 -4.51 -7.63 9.84
N PRO A 71 -4.48 -8.24 11.03
CA PRO A 71 -3.65 -7.68 12.11
C PRO A 71 -3.19 -8.76 13.09
N LEU A 72 -3.41 -10.03 12.73
CA LEU A 72 -3.37 -11.15 13.66
C LEU A 72 -2.00 -11.28 14.35
N CYS A 73 -0.91 -10.94 13.64
CA CYS A 73 0.43 -10.97 14.22
C CYS A 73 0.67 -9.89 15.29
N GLU A 74 0.10 -8.70 15.15
CA GLU A 74 0.17 -7.63 16.15
C GLU A 74 -0.70 -7.95 17.38
N GLU A 75 -1.88 -8.53 17.14
CA GLU A 75 -2.79 -8.97 18.20
C GLU A 75 -2.20 -10.12 19.02
N ALA A 76 -1.63 -11.13 18.34
CA ALA A 76 -1.07 -12.32 18.97
C ALA A 76 0.29 -12.09 19.67
N CYS A 77 1.00 -11.01 19.33
CA CYS A 77 2.30 -10.70 19.92
C CYS A 77 2.16 -10.21 21.38
N PRO A 78 2.65 -10.97 22.38
CA PRO A 78 2.53 -10.59 23.80
C PRO A 78 3.35 -9.33 24.11
N GLU A 79 4.56 -9.26 23.56
CA GLU A 79 5.54 -8.20 23.80
C GLU A 79 5.33 -6.95 22.95
N LYS A 80 4.35 -6.97 22.04
CA LYS A 80 4.06 -5.84 21.14
C LYS A 80 5.35 -5.44 20.39
N ILE A 81 5.88 -6.39 19.64
CA ILE A 81 7.08 -6.22 18.80
C ILE A 81 6.68 -5.81 17.38
N ILE A 82 5.58 -6.36 16.86
CA ILE A 82 5.07 -6.07 15.51
C ILE A 82 3.89 -5.10 15.63
N HIS A 83 3.94 -4.01 14.88
CA HIS A 83 2.89 -3.00 14.83
C HIS A 83 2.63 -2.47 13.43
N PHE A 84 1.36 -2.32 13.06
CA PHE A 84 1.01 -1.63 11.82
C PHE A 84 1.02 -0.11 12.02
N THR A 85 1.78 0.59 11.19
CA THR A 85 1.83 2.06 11.21
C THR A 85 0.78 2.66 10.29
N ASN A 86 0.61 3.99 10.32
CA ASN A 86 -0.23 4.70 9.35
C ASN A 86 0.48 4.97 8.00
N ASN A 87 1.71 4.48 7.83
CA ASN A 87 2.53 4.77 6.65
C ASN A 87 2.08 3.94 5.44
N TYR A 88 1.51 4.59 4.44
CA TYR A 88 1.02 3.96 3.21
C TYR A 88 2.12 3.78 2.14
N HIS A 89 3.33 4.27 2.36
CA HIS A 89 4.45 4.04 1.46
C HIS A 89 5.00 2.62 1.65
N THR A 90 4.55 1.70 0.81
CA THR A 90 5.00 0.28 0.80
C THR A 90 5.53 -0.16 -0.56
N ALA A 91 5.47 0.70 -1.58
CA ALA A 91 5.94 0.40 -2.92
C ALA A 91 7.47 0.35 -2.99
N VAL A 92 8.01 -0.69 -3.61
CA VAL A 92 9.44 -0.92 -3.84
C VAL A 92 9.68 -1.42 -5.26
N ASP A 93 10.94 -1.36 -5.70
CA ASP A 93 11.42 -1.73 -7.04
C ASP A 93 12.06 -3.13 -7.09
N SER A 94 12.27 -3.79 -5.95
CA SER A 94 12.87 -5.13 -5.88
C SER A 94 12.22 -5.99 -4.79
N ARG A 95 12.24 -7.31 -4.98
CA ARG A 95 11.60 -8.26 -4.05
C ARG A 95 12.31 -8.32 -2.70
N GLU A 96 13.61 -8.08 -2.66
CA GLU A 96 14.41 -8.06 -1.44
C GLU A 96 13.97 -6.92 -0.52
N LYS A 97 13.58 -5.78 -1.09
CA LYS A 97 13.07 -4.61 -0.34
C LYS A 97 11.66 -4.81 0.21
N LEU A 98 10.93 -5.86 -0.20
CA LEU A 98 9.65 -6.25 0.42
C LEU A 98 9.84 -6.95 1.77
N LEU A 99 11.07 -7.34 2.12
CA LEU A 99 11.36 -7.97 3.40
C LEU A 99 11.55 -6.89 4.48
N VAL A 100 10.56 -6.76 5.35
CA VAL A 100 10.63 -5.90 6.53
C VAL A 100 11.43 -6.62 7.62
N THR A 101 12.48 -5.96 8.09
CA THR A 101 13.32 -6.39 9.22
C THR A 101 13.25 -5.35 10.35
N GLN A 102 13.98 -5.58 11.45
CA GLN A 102 14.06 -4.63 12.57
C GLN A 102 14.66 -3.27 12.21
N GLU A 103 15.41 -3.20 11.10
CA GLU A 103 15.99 -1.98 10.56
C GLU A 103 15.00 -1.20 9.69
N THR A 104 13.98 -1.86 9.15
CA THR A 104 13.00 -1.26 8.23
C THR A 104 11.96 -0.45 9.00
N LYS A 105 12.21 0.86 9.14
CA LYS A 105 11.24 1.79 9.74
C LYS A 105 10.38 2.51 8.70
N ILE A 106 10.96 2.83 7.56
CA ILE A 106 10.33 3.61 6.49
C ILE A 106 10.81 3.03 5.17
N ILE A 107 9.86 2.78 4.27
CA ILE A 107 10.17 2.53 2.87
C ILE A 107 10.10 3.88 2.17
N SER A 108 11.26 4.39 1.75
CA SER A 108 11.30 5.60 0.93
C SER A 108 10.90 5.21 -0.49
N PRO A 109 9.92 5.90 -1.11
CA PRO A 109 9.60 5.65 -2.50
C PRO A 109 10.83 5.92 -3.37
N GLU A 110 11.16 4.98 -4.25
CA GLU A 110 12.26 5.13 -5.20
C GLU A 110 11.98 6.36 -6.09
N LYS A 111 13.00 7.20 -6.28
CA LYS A 111 12.86 8.37 -7.15
C LYS A 111 12.99 7.90 -8.59
N ALA A 112 11.89 8.01 -9.34
CA ALA A 112 11.90 7.75 -10.77
C ALA A 112 13.07 8.48 -11.46
N SER A 113 13.77 7.75 -12.34
CA SER A 113 14.92 8.30 -13.05
C SER A 113 14.53 9.55 -13.85
N LYS A 114 15.51 10.44 -14.07
CA LYS A 114 15.28 11.65 -14.86
C LYS A 114 14.68 11.33 -16.24
N LYS A 115 15.15 10.27 -16.90
CA LYS A 115 14.63 9.81 -18.19
C LYS A 115 13.15 9.44 -18.14
N ILE A 116 12.72 8.69 -17.12
CA ILE A 116 11.31 8.30 -16.94
C ILE A 116 10.44 9.56 -16.78
N ARG A 117 10.90 10.52 -15.98
CA ARG A 117 10.18 11.79 -15.82
C ARG A 117 10.13 12.62 -17.09
N ASP A 118 11.21 12.67 -17.85
CA ASP A 118 11.28 13.46 -19.08
C ASP A 118 10.35 12.87 -20.15
N TYR A 119 10.22 11.54 -20.22
CA TYR A 119 9.37 10.85 -21.21
C TYR A 119 7.91 10.74 -20.78
N PHE A 120 7.64 10.39 -19.53
CA PHE A 120 6.31 10.00 -19.04
C PHE A 120 5.74 10.92 -17.96
N GLY A 121 6.50 11.92 -17.49
CA GLY A 121 6.13 12.73 -16.32
C GLY A 121 4.90 13.63 -16.48
N LYS A 122 4.30 13.70 -17.68
CA LYS A 122 3.06 14.45 -17.95
C LYS A 122 1.91 13.58 -18.47
N SER A 123 2.21 12.36 -18.91
CA SER A 123 1.25 11.45 -19.54
C SER A 123 1.81 10.03 -19.46
N LEU A 124 1.48 9.32 -18.39
CA LEU A 124 1.82 7.92 -18.18
C LEU A 124 0.57 7.07 -18.43
N LYS A 125 0.54 6.37 -19.56
CA LYS A 125 -0.54 5.46 -19.93
C LYS A 125 -0.19 4.04 -19.50
N LEU A 126 -1.00 3.45 -18.63
CA LEU A 126 -0.76 2.12 -18.08
C LEU A 126 -1.80 1.13 -18.61
N ARG A 127 -1.39 -0.10 -18.88
CA ARG A 127 -2.33 -1.21 -19.09
C ARG A 127 -2.28 -2.15 -17.90
N GLN A 128 -3.40 -2.28 -17.21
CA GLN A 128 -3.55 -3.32 -16.20
C GLN A 128 -3.61 -4.71 -16.87
N ILE A 129 -2.95 -5.71 -16.30
CA ILE A 129 -3.02 -7.11 -16.73
C ILE A 129 -3.30 -7.96 -15.48
N SER A 130 -4.37 -8.74 -15.52
CA SER A 130 -4.73 -9.63 -14.41
C SER A 130 -3.94 -10.93 -14.55
N ALA A 131 -3.16 -11.27 -13.53
CA ALA A 131 -2.45 -12.54 -13.37
C ALA A 131 -3.32 -13.60 -12.66
N GLY A 132 -4.64 -13.38 -12.59
CA GLY A 132 -5.59 -14.20 -11.82
C GLY A 132 -5.88 -13.55 -10.46
N GLY A 133 -7.05 -13.76 -9.88
CA GLY A 133 -7.40 -13.12 -8.60
C GLY A 133 -8.90 -12.97 -8.39
N CYS A 134 -9.29 -12.19 -7.39
CA CYS A 134 -10.70 -11.94 -7.05
C CYS A 134 -11.30 -10.71 -7.74
N ASN A 135 -10.60 -10.12 -8.72
CA ASN A 135 -10.97 -8.88 -9.41
C ASN A 135 -10.99 -7.62 -8.51
N GLY A 136 -10.59 -7.73 -7.24
CA GLY A 136 -10.61 -6.61 -6.29
C GLY A 136 -9.63 -5.51 -6.69
N CYS A 137 -8.40 -5.86 -7.05
CA CYS A 137 -7.39 -4.90 -7.50
C CYS A 137 -7.85 -4.15 -8.76
N GLU A 138 -8.48 -4.84 -9.70
CA GLU A 138 -9.00 -4.28 -10.95
C GLU A 138 -10.13 -3.27 -10.70
N LEU A 139 -11.03 -3.58 -9.77
CA LEU A 139 -12.09 -2.65 -9.35
C LEU A 139 -11.49 -1.38 -8.72
N GLU A 140 -10.48 -1.52 -7.86
CA GLU A 140 -9.79 -0.38 -7.26
C GLU A 140 -9.05 0.47 -8.30
N LEU A 141 -8.30 -0.17 -9.22
CA LEU A 141 -7.61 0.55 -10.29
C LEU A 141 -8.57 1.28 -11.24
N ASN A 142 -9.74 0.69 -11.50
CA ASN A 142 -10.80 1.36 -12.25
C ASN A 142 -11.36 2.56 -11.46
N ALA A 143 -11.59 2.40 -10.15
CA ALA A 143 -12.06 3.47 -9.29
C ALA A 143 -11.08 4.66 -9.25
N LEU A 144 -9.76 4.45 -9.30
CA LEU A 144 -8.78 5.53 -9.35
C LEU A 144 -8.99 6.52 -10.52
N SER A 145 -9.64 6.08 -11.60
CA SER A 145 -9.91 6.91 -12.78
C SER A 145 -11.25 7.65 -12.72
N ASN A 146 -12.05 7.45 -11.66
CA ASN A 146 -13.31 8.16 -11.48
C ASN A 146 -13.10 9.60 -10.97
N VAL A 147 -14.18 10.38 -10.94
CA VAL A 147 -14.16 11.79 -10.50
C VAL A 147 -13.82 12.00 -9.02
N ASN A 148 -13.87 10.96 -8.18
CA ASN A 148 -13.56 11.09 -6.76
C ASN A 148 -12.04 11.04 -6.51
N PHE A 149 -11.32 10.18 -7.22
CA PHE A 149 -9.87 10.03 -7.08
C PHE A 149 -9.08 10.79 -8.16
N ASP A 150 -9.66 10.90 -9.36
CA ASP A 150 -9.16 11.66 -10.51
C ASP A 150 -7.65 11.54 -10.70
N MET A 151 -7.16 10.31 -10.84
CA MET A 151 -5.73 10.05 -11.07
C MET A 151 -5.24 10.71 -12.37
N GLY A 152 -6.15 10.94 -13.33
CA GLY A 152 -5.91 11.66 -14.57
C GLY A 152 -5.37 13.08 -14.35
N ARG A 153 -5.72 13.76 -13.25
CA ARG A 153 -5.17 15.07 -12.87
C ARG A 153 -3.64 15.06 -12.72
N PHE A 154 -3.06 13.90 -12.40
CA PHE A 154 -1.62 13.70 -12.26
C PHE A 154 -0.97 13.17 -13.54
N GLY A 155 -1.72 13.09 -14.64
CA GLY A 155 -1.25 12.59 -15.93
C GLY A 155 -1.12 11.07 -16.00
N ILE A 156 -1.74 10.31 -15.09
CA ILE A 156 -1.72 8.83 -15.10
C ILE A 156 -3.09 8.32 -15.53
N GLU A 157 -3.15 7.40 -16.49
CA GLU A 157 -4.41 6.85 -17.00
C GLU A 157 -4.28 5.37 -17.34
N PHE A 158 -5.36 4.60 -17.14
CA PHE A 158 -5.44 3.21 -17.60
C PHE A 158 -6.07 3.11 -19.00
N VAL A 159 -5.34 2.52 -19.94
CA VAL A 159 -5.80 2.32 -21.33
C VAL A 159 -6.36 0.90 -21.53
N SER A 160 -7.24 0.75 -22.52
CA SER A 160 -7.88 -0.54 -22.85
C SER A 160 -6.97 -1.52 -23.62
N SER A 161 -5.99 -1.00 -24.38
CA SER A 161 -5.15 -1.77 -25.29
C SER A 161 -3.66 -1.62 -24.94
N PRO A 162 -2.88 -2.72 -24.87
CA PRO A 162 -1.43 -2.67 -24.71
C PRO A 162 -0.71 -1.83 -25.78
N ARG A 163 -1.30 -1.68 -26.98
CA ARG A 163 -0.72 -0.86 -28.07
C ARG A 163 -0.63 0.62 -27.73
N HIS A 164 -1.41 1.10 -26.76
CA HIS A 164 -1.45 2.50 -26.35
C HIS A 164 -0.83 2.71 -24.96
N ALA A 165 -0.16 1.69 -24.41
CA ALA A 165 0.38 1.72 -23.06
C ALA A 165 1.88 2.02 -23.06
N ASP A 166 2.30 2.89 -22.16
CA ASP A 166 3.69 3.18 -21.83
C ASP A 166 4.26 2.17 -20.82
N GLY A 167 3.39 1.52 -20.05
CA GLY A 167 3.76 0.55 -19.03
C GLY A 167 2.64 -0.42 -18.68
N VAL A 168 2.98 -1.42 -17.88
CA VAL A 168 2.07 -2.49 -17.49
C VAL A 168 1.94 -2.51 -15.97
N VAL A 169 0.71 -2.65 -15.47
CA VAL A 169 0.42 -2.89 -14.05
C VAL A 169 -0.11 -4.30 -13.93
N ILE A 170 0.57 -5.15 -13.17
CA ILE A 170 0.16 -6.54 -12.97
C ILE A 170 -0.60 -6.62 -11.64
N THR A 171 -1.79 -7.22 -11.66
CA THR A 171 -2.63 -7.46 -10.47
C THR A 171 -2.96 -8.94 -10.33
N GLY A 172 -3.13 -9.43 -9.11
CA GLY A 172 -3.28 -10.87 -8.84
C GLY A 172 -2.20 -11.42 -7.91
N PRO A 173 -2.25 -12.71 -7.54
CA PRO A 173 -1.22 -13.32 -6.70
C PRO A 173 0.16 -13.31 -7.37
#